data_AF-A0A1H9HRL4-F1
#
_entry.id   AF-A0A1H9HRL4-F1
#
_cell.length_a   1.000
_cell.length_b   1.000
_cell.length_c   1.000
_cell.angle_alpha   90.00
_cell.angle_beta   90.00
_cell.angle_gamma   90.00
#
_symmetry.space_group_name_H-M   'P 1'
#
loop_
_entity.id
_entity.type
_entity.pdbx_description
1 polymer ?
#
loop_
_entity_poly.entity_id
_entity_poly.type
_entity_poly.pdbx_seq_one_letter_code
_entity_poly.pdbx_strand_id
1 'polypeptide(L)'
;MSRRNGRVIAFQAVYSWDVTKASLDDLLSFEWLQKDVEVDGSIDPAEQPVVELSETSKEERTFASLIIAGTISHIDEIDKLIESHLSASWSMERISRVALAILRTSVYELLFQNGAEPKIVIDEAVNIAKDFDTDDSYKFINAVLDKIGKDEPKRA
;
A
#
# COMPACT_ATOMS: atom_id res chain seq x y z
N MET A 1 -11.34 9.31 13.42
CA MET A 1 -10.14 9.87 12.77
C MET A 1 -9.76 8.95 11.65
N SER A 2 -9.63 9.47 10.43
CA SER A 2 -9.40 8.64 9.24
C SER A 2 -7.98 8.08 9.30
N ARG A 3 -7.85 6.75 9.29
CA ARG A 3 -6.54 6.07 9.20
C ARG A 3 -5.91 6.15 7.80
N ARG A 4 -6.52 6.93 6.90
CA ARG A 4 -6.13 7.07 5.49
C ARG A 4 -4.67 7.50 5.32
N ASN A 5 -4.21 8.55 6.01
CA ASN A 5 -2.83 9.00 5.88
C ASN A 5 -1.83 7.91 6.29
N GLY A 6 -2.12 7.15 7.34
CA GLY A 6 -1.28 6.01 7.72
C GLY A 6 -1.21 4.93 6.64
N ARG A 7 -2.28 4.69 5.87
CA ARG A 7 -2.26 3.79 4.71
C ARG A 7 -1.46 4.37 3.54
N VAL A 8 -1.60 5.67 3.29
CA VAL A 8 -0.83 6.37 2.25
C VAL A 8 0.66 6.25 2.52
N ILE A 9 1.08 6.58 3.75
CA ILE A 9 2.46 6.41 4.20
C ILE A 9 2.92 4.96 4.05
N ALA A 10 2.08 3.99 4.43
CA ALA A 10 2.45 2.58 4.37
C ALA A 10 2.69 2.09 2.93
N PHE A 11 1.81 2.41 1.96
CA PHE A 11 2.03 1.96 0.59
C PHE A 11 3.22 2.68 -0.04
N GLN A 12 3.43 3.97 0.24
CA GLN A 12 4.60 4.72 -0.24
C GLN A 12 5.91 4.12 0.29
N ALA A 13 5.94 3.73 1.56
CA ALA A 13 7.07 3.03 2.15
C ALA A 13 7.32 1.66 1.48
N VAL A 14 6.26 0.87 1.24
CA VAL A 14 6.36 -0.43 0.56
C VAL A 14 6.77 -0.27 -0.91
N TYR A 15 6.30 0.77 -1.59
CA TYR A 15 6.75 1.13 -2.94
C TYR A 15 8.25 1.46 -2.94
N SER A 16 8.69 2.32 -2.02
CA SER A 16 10.10 2.69 -1.86
C SER A 16 10.96 1.47 -1.55
N TRP A 17 10.50 0.59 -0.66
CA TRP A 17 11.15 -0.69 -0.37
C TRP A 17 11.28 -1.57 -1.61
N ASP A 18 10.25 -1.64 -2.45
CA ASP A 18 10.29 -2.46 -3.66
C ASP A 18 11.38 -2.01 -4.64
N VAL A 19 11.57 -0.69 -4.76
CA VAL A 19 12.55 -0.06 -5.65
C VAL A 19 13.96 -0.07 -5.07
N THR A 20 14.12 0.25 -3.79
CA THR A 20 15.43 0.50 -3.16
C THR A 20 15.97 -0.69 -2.37
N LYS A 21 15.09 -1.61 -1.96
CA LYS A 21 15.37 -2.68 -0.98
C LYS A 21 15.98 -2.14 0.33
N ALA A 22 15.55 -0.94 0.75
CA ALA A 22 15.94 -0.32 2.02
C ALA A 22 15.63 -1.23 3.22
N SER A 23 16.38 -1.05 4.32
CA SER A 23 16.12 -1.80 5.55
C SER A 23 14.81 -1.35 6.21
N LEU A 24 14.21 -2.23 7.02
CA LEU A 24 12.99 -1.87 7.76
C LEU A 24 13.24 -0.68 8.70
N ASP A 25 14.40 -0.61 9.34
CA ASP A 25 14.76 0.49 10.24
C ASP A 25 14.80 1.83 9.48
N ASP A 26 15.38 1.85 8.27
CA ASP A 26 15.41 3.05 7.42
C ASP A 26 14.01 3.50 7.02
N LEU A 27 13.11 2.57 6.68
CA LEU A 27 11.73 2.88 6.32
C LEU A 27 10.94 3.44 7.52
N LEU A 28 11.16 2.88 8.70
CA LEU A 28 10.46 3.25 9.93
C LEU A 28 11.03 4.52 10.60
N SER A 29 12.20 5.00 10.15
CA SER A 29 12.73 6.32 10.54
C SER A 29 11.83 7.47 10.04
N PHE A 30 11.07 7.22 8.96
CA PHE A 30 10.32 8.21 8.20
C PHE A 30 11.17 9.38 7.66
N GLU A 31 12.51 9.32 7.69
CA GLU A 31 13.36 10.38 7.14
C GLU A 31 13.13 10.59 5.63
N TRP A 32 12.72 9.53 4.92
CA TRP A 32 12.35 9.58 3.50
C TRP A 32 11.10 10.45 3.23
N LEU A 33 10.28 10.70 4.25
CA LEU A 33 9.11 11.57 4.16
C LEU A 33 9.46 13.03 4.52
N GLN A 34 10.68 13.29 5.04
CA GLN A 34 11.20 14.66 5.30
C GLN A 34 12.03 15.20 4.15
N LYS A 35 12.65 14.31 3.36
CA LYS A 35 13.45 14.74 2.23
C LYS A 35 12.50 15.44 1.26
N ASP A 36 12.63 16.77 1.17
CA ASP A 36 12.23 17.52 0.00
C ASP A 36 12.64 16.66 -1.18
N VAL A 37 11.67 16.18 -1.93
CA VAL A 37 11.95 15.36 -3.08
C VAL A 37 12.68 16.32 -4.03
N GLU A 38 14.01 16.29 -4.02
CA GLU A 38 14.83 16.72 -5.15
C GLU A 38 14.51 15.71 -6.24
N VAL A 39 13.32 15.87 -6.83
CA VAL A 39 12.91 15.13 -7.99
C VAL A 39 13.90 15.55 -9.07
N ASP A 40 14.77 14.64 -9.50
CA ASP A 40 15.40 14.71 -10.81
C ASP A 40 14.29 15.00 -11.83
N GLY A 41 14.25 16.24 -12.34
CA GLY A 41 13.09 16.98 -12.88
C GLY A 41 12.25 16.31 -13.96
N SER A 42 11.70 15.14 -13.64
CA SER A 42 10.94 14.23 -14.51
C SER A 42 9.62 13.79 -13.87
N ILE A 43 9.37 14.16 -12.62
CA ILE A 43 8.08 14.01 -11.94
C ILE A 43 7.66 15.39 -11.44
N ASP A 44 6.58 15.95 -11.97
CA ASP A 44 6.06 17.22 -11.48
C ASP A 44 5.53 17.01 -10.04
N PRO A 45 6.09 17.69 -9.01
CA PRO A 45 5.60 17.59 -7.63
C PRO A 45 4.13 18.01 -7.47
N ALA A 46 3.56 18.70 -8.47
CA ALA A 46 2.16 19.10 -8.49
C ALA A 46 1.18 17.96 -8.86
N GLU A 47 1.65 16.80 -9.32
CA GLU A 47 0.78 15.75 -9.88
C GLU A 47 0.52 14.54 -8.96
N GLN A 48 1.16 14.44 -7.79
CA GLN A 48 0.95 13.34 -6.85
C GLN A 48 0.70 13.87 -5.42
N PRO A 49 -0.35 13.41 -4.70
CA PRO A 49 -0.62 13.86 -3.35
C PRO A 49 0.46 13.38 -2.36
N VAL A 50 1.42 14.23 -2.02
CA VAL A 50 2.42 13.91 -0.99
C VAL A 50 1.86 14.17 0.42
N VAL A 51 2.01 13.21 1.32
CA VAL A 51 1.68 13.39 2.74
C VAL A 51 2.85 14.09 3.41
N GLU A 52 2.63 15.28 3.97
CA GLU A 52 3.66 15.98 4.72
C GLU A 52 3.84 15.38 6.12
N LEU A 53 5.09 15.21 6.56
CA LEU A 53 5.39 14.73 7.90
C LEU A 53 4.91 15.65 9.02
N SER A 54 4.94 16.96 8.76
CA SER A 54 4.46 18.03 9.64
C SER A 54 2.98 17.84 10.01
N GLU A 55 2.20 17.25 9.10
CA GLU A 55 0.76 17.01 9.24
C GLU A 55 0.43 15.60 9.74
N THR A 56 1.44 14.73 9.86
CA THR A 56 1.23 13.34 10.30
C THR A 56 1.23 13.24 11.83
N SER A 57 0.17 12.67 12.39
CA SER A 57 0.05 12.37 13.82
C SER A 57 0.91 11.17 14.25
N LYS A 58 1.13 11.03 15.56
CA LYS A 58 1.83 9.86 16.12
C LYS A 58 1.04 8.57 15.88
N GLU A 59 -0.28 8.67 15.95
CA GLU A 59 -1.22 7.58 15.71
C GLU A 59 -1.14 7.09 14.26
N GLU A 60 -1.09 8.00 13.28
CA GLU A 60 -0.93 7.65 11.86
C GLU A 60 0.42 7.00 11.59
N ARG A 61 1.52 7.51 12.15
CA ARG A 61 2.84 6.87 12.04
C ARG A 61 2.85 5.46 12.64
N THR A 62 2.26 5.31 13.82
CA THR A 62 2.17 3.99 14.50
C THR A 62 1.37 3.00 13.64
N PHE A 63 0.26 3.46 13.07
CA PHE A 63 -0.56 2.66 12.18
C PHE A 63 0.18 2.29 10.89
N ALA A 64 0.87 3.25 10.28
CA ALA A 64 1.71 3.01 9.10
C ALA A 64 2.82 2.00 9.40
N SER A 65 3.55 2.15 10.51
CA SER A 65 4.61 1.23 10.92
C SER A 65 4.12 -0.21 11.06
N LEU A 66 2.91 -0.41 11.62
CA LEU A 66 2.29 -1.72 11.72
C LEU A 66 2.09 -2.35 10.34
N ILE A 67 1.48 -1.60 9.41
CA ILE A 67 1.23 -2.08 8.05
C ILE A 67 2.55 -2.34 7.31
N ILE A 68 3.54 -1.46 7.41
CA ILE A 68 4.84 -1.59 6.72
C ILE A 68 5.55 -2.86 7.19
N ALA A 69 5.78 -3.00 8.50
CA ALA A 69 6.49 -4.14 9.07
C ALA A 69 5.74 -5.46 8.81
N GLY A 70 4.41 -5.42 8.95
CA GLY A 70 3.56 -6.56 8.68
C GLY A 70 3.56 -7.00 7.22
N THR A 71 3.48 -6.05 6.28
CA THR A 71 3.49 -6.33 4.85
C THR A 71 4.84 -6.93 4.43
N ILE A 72 5.95 -6.33 4.86
CA ILE A 72 7.30 -6.81 4.52
C ILE A 72 7.55 -8.20 5.12
N SER A 73 7.11 -8.46 6.37
CA SER A 73 7.29 -9.77 7.00
C SER A 73 6.49 -10.90 6.34
N HIS A 74 5.39 -10.60 5.65
CA HIS A 74 4.54 -11.58 4.98
C HIS A 74 4.59 -11.46 3.45
N ILE A 75 5.60 -10.77 2.90
CA ILE A 75 5.59 -10.37 1.49
C ILE A 75 5.47 -11.54 0.52
N ASP A 76 6.18 -12.65 0.77
CA ASP A 76 6.15 -13.84 -0.09
C ASP A 76 4.77 -14.52 -0.09
N GLU A 77 4.07 -14.48 1.04
CA GLU A 77 2.72 -15.02 1.18
C GLU A 77 1.70 -14.10 0.50
N ILE A 78 1.81 -12.80 0.75
CA ILE A 78 0.97 -11.77 0.14
C ILE A 78 1.09 -11.80 -1.38
N ASP A 79 2.31 -11.89 -1.93
CA ASP A 79 2.52 -11.93 -3.38
C ASP A 79 1.91 -13.18 -4.02
N LYS A 80 2.01 -14.35 -3.36
CA LYS A 80 1.35 -15.59 -3.82
C LYS A 80 -0.17 -15.49 -3.77
N LEU A 81 -0.71 -14.84 -2.74
CA LEU A 81 -2.16 -14.61 -2.64
C LEU A 81 -2.65 -13.68 -3.76
N ILE A 82 -1.92 -12.59 -4.03
CA ILE A 82 -2.24 -11.71 -5.15
C ILE A 82 -2.19 -12.50 -6.46
N GLU A 83 -1.08 -13.19 -6.74
CA GLU A 83 -0.85 -13.94 -7.98
C GLU A 83 -1.93 -15.00 -8.23
N SER A 84 -2.28 -15.79 -7.22
CA SER A 84 -3.32 -16.83 -7.31
C SER A 84 -4.74 -16.27 -7.53
N HIS A 85 -4.95 -15.00 -7.21
CA HIS A 85 -6.25 -14.34 -7.36
C HIS A 85 -6.34 -13.47 -8.61
N LEU A 86 -5.26 -13.34 -9.39
CA LEU A 86 -5.30 -12.71 -10.71
C LEU A 86 -6.14 -13.53 -11.70
N SER A 87 -6.71 -12.85 -12.69
CA SER A 87 -7.33 -13.53 -13.83
C SER A 87 -6.25 -14.15 -14.72
N ALA A 88 -6.59 -15.21 -15.48
CA ALA A 88 -5.63 -15.96 -16.30
C ALA A 88 -4.88 -15.13 -17.36
N SER A 89 -5.38 -13.94 -17.72
CA SER A 89 -4.76 -13.02 -18.67
C SER A 89 -3.82 -11.99 -18.03
N TRP A 90 -3.68 -12.02 -16.71
CA TRP A 90 -2.86 -11.08 -15.93
C TRP A 90 -1.68 -11.79 -15.29
N SER A 91 -0.57 -11.07 -15.19
CA SER A 91 0.63 -11.46 -14.44
C SER A 91 1.03 -10.33 -13.50
N MET A 92 1.75 -10.67 -12.44
CA MET A 92 2.27 -9.69 -11.47
C MET A 92 3.12 -8.60 -12.15
N GLU A 93 3.90 -8.97 -13.17
CA GLU A 93 4.78 -8.06 -13.94
C GLU A 93 4.02 -6.96 -14.70
N ARG A 94 2.71 -7.15 -14.93
CA ARG A 94 1.86 -6.17 -15.63
C ARG A 94 1.20 -5.17 -14.68
N ILE A 95 1.32 -5.37 -13.38
CA ILE A 95 0.74 -4.48 -12.37
C ILE A 95 1.69 -3.30 -12.19
N SER A 96 1.15 -2.07 -12.22
CA SER A 96 1.95 -0.88 -11.92
C SER A 96 2.56 -1.01 -10.52
N ARG A 97 3.76 -0.47 -10.30
CA ARG A 97 4.42 -0.54 -8.99
C ARG A 97 3.57 0.10 -7.88
N VAL A 98 2.82 1.16 -8.22
CA VAL A 98 1.87 1.84 -7.32
C VAL A 98 0.73 0.88 -6.96
N ALA A 99 0.04 0.31 -7.95
CA ALA A 99 -1.06 -0.62 -7.71
C ALA A 99 -0.61 -1.85 -6.93
N LEU A 100 0.60 -2.37 -7.20
CA LEU A 100 1.15 -3.51 -6.49
C LEU A 100 1.43 -3.18 -5.02
N ALA A 101 1.97 -2.01 -4.72
CA ALA A 101 2.19 -1.56 -3.33
C ALA A 101 0.86 -1.38 -2.56
N ILE A 102 -0.17 -0.83 -3.22
CA ILE A 102 -1.51 -0.71 -2.64
C ILE A 102 -2.11 -2.10 -2.36
N LEU A 103 -2.01 -3.03 -3.32
CA LEU A 103 -2.48 -4.40 -3.14
C LEU A 103 -1.77 -5.09 -1.97
N ARG A 104 -0.44 -5.03 -1.92
CA ARG A 104 0.35 -5.69 -0.86
C ARG A 104 -0.05 -5.22 0.53
N THR A 105 -0.11 -3.90 0.74
CA THR A 105 -0.49 -3.32 2.04
C THR A 105 -1.95 -3.61 2.40
N SER A 106 -2.84 -3.60 1.41
CA SER A 106 -4.26 -3.86 1.61
C SER A 106 -4.55 -5.33 1.90
N VAL A 107 -3.85 -6.27 1.25
CA VAL A 107 -3.94 -7.71 1.55
C VAL A 107 -3.41 -8.00 2.96
N TYR A 108 -2.30 -7.37 3.36
CA TYR A 108 -1.83 -7.45 4.74
C TYR A 108 -2.92 -7.02 5.73
N GLU A 109 -3.48 -5.83 5.53
CA GLU A 109 -4.51 -5.30 6.43
C GLU A 109 -5.78 -6.17 6.45
N LEU A 110 -6.19 -6.64 5.27
CA LEU A 110 -7.38 -7.46 5.10
C LEU A 110 -7.28 -8.76 5.89
N LEU A 111 -6.16 -9.48 5.77
CA LEU A 111 -6.02 -10.84 6.29
C LEU A 111 -5.35 -10.90 7.66
N PHE A 112 -4.35 -10.07 7.93
CA PHE A 112 -3.48 -10.20 9.11
C PHE A 112 -3.75 -9.16 10.20
N GLN A 113 -4.44 -8.06 9.89
CA GLN A 113 -4.77 -7.05 10.89
C GLN A 113 -6.07 -7.38 11.64
N ASN A 114 -5.95 -7.62 12.94
CA ASN A 114 -7.10 -7.82 13.83
C ASN A 114 -8.03 -6.60 13.86
N GLY A 115 -9.33 -6.84 13.77
CA GLY A 115 -10.36 -5.81 13.83
C GLY A 115 -10.49 -4.92 12.58
N ALA A 116 -9.72 -5.18 11.51
CA ALA A 116 -9.91 -4.48 10.24
C ALA A 116 -11.17 -5.00 9.53
N GLU A 117 -12.11 -4.10 9.22
CA GLU A 117 -13.33 -4.40 8.47
C GLU A 117 -13.01 -4.49 6.97
N PRO A 118 -13.27 -5.63 6.30
CA PRO A 118 -12.91 -5.84 4.89
C PRO A 118 -13.38 -4.72 3.97
N LYS A 119 -14.63 -4.27 4.14
CA LYS A 119 -15.21 -3.19 3.33
C LYS A 119 -14.41 -1.90 3.44
N ILE A 120 -14.03 -1.50 4.67
CA ILE A 120 -13.26 -0.27 4.89
C ILE A 120 -11.87 -0.37 4.24
N VAL A 121 -11.21 -1.53 4.36
CA VAL A 121 -9.88 -1.74 3.76
C VAL A 121 -9.96 -1.62 2.23
N ILE A 122 -10.95 -2.26 1.61
CA ILE A 122 -11.15 -2.24 0.15
C ILE A 122 -11.51 -0.83 -0.32
N ASP A 123 -12.47 -0.17 0.34
CA ASP A 123 -12.89 1.20 -0.01
C ASP A 123 -11.71 2.19 0.06
N GLU A 124 -10.85 2.07 1.08
CA GLU A 124 -9.66 2.91 1.20
C GLU A 124 -8.60 2.58 0.14
N ALA A 125 -8.37 1.31 -0.17
CA ALA A 125 -7.46 0.91 -1.24
C ALA A 125 -7.88 1.49 -2.61
N VAL A 126 -9.18 1.45 -2.91
CA VAL A 126 -9.76 2.02 -4.13
C VAL A 126 -9.61 3.53 -4.16
N ASN A 127 -9.87 4.20 -3.05
CA ASN A 127 -9.76 5.65 -2.98
C ASN A 127 -8.29 6.11 -3.05
N ILE A 128 -7.34 5.36 -2.51
CA ILE A 128 -5.91 5.64 -2.67
C ILE A 128 -5.51 5.41 -4.13
N ALA A 129 -5.94 4.33 -4.77
CA ALA A 129 -5.63 4.07 -6.18
C ALA A 129 -6.10 5.20 -7.10
N LYS A 130 -7.28 5.79 -6.84
CA LYS A 130 -7.78 6.94 -7.60
C LYS A 130 -6.94 8.22 -7.45
N ASP A 131 -6.29 8.38 -6.29
CA ASP A 131 -5.50 9.58 -5.99
C ASP A 131 -4.06 9.47 -6.52
N PHE A 132 -3.52 8.25 -6.64
CA PHE A 132 -2.09 8.01 -6.85
C PHE A 132 -1.74 7.23 -8.13
N ASP A 133 -2.72 6.63 -8.79
CA ASP A 133 -2.50 5.86 -10.02
C ASP A 133 -3.29 6.48 -11.18
N THR A 134 -2.71 6.46 -12.38
CA THR A 134 -3.24 7.17 -13.55
C THR A 134 -4.22 6.33 -14.37
N ASP A 135 -4.23 5.02 -14.13
CA ASP A 135 -5.04 4.05 -14.88
C ASP A 135 -6.35 3.72 -14.15
N ASP A 136 -7.27 3.04 -14.84
CA ASP A 136 -8.46 2.39 -14.25
C ASP A 136 -8.09 1.26 -13.23
N SER A 137 -6.88 1.29 -12.65
CA SER A 137 -6.32 0.32 -11.73
C SER A 137 -7.13 0.18 -10.45
N TYR A 138 -7.86 1.23 -10.03
CA TYR A 138 -8.78 1.15 -8.89
C TYR A 138 -9.87 0.07 -9.09
N LYS A 139 -10.35 -0.16 -10.33
CA LYS A 139 -11.31 -1.24 -10.63
C LYS A 139 -10.66 -2.61 -10.48
N PHE A 140 -9.42 -2.73 -10.93
CA PHE A 140 -8.63 -3.95 -10.83
C PHE A 140 -8.31 -4.29 -9.37
N ILE A 141 -7.82 -3.31 -8.60
CA ILE A 141 -7.53 -3.44 -7.18
C ILE A 141 -8.78 -3.87 -6.42
N ASN A 142 -9.92 -3.20 -6.67
CA ASN A 142 -11.20 -3.59 -6.07
C ASN A 142 -11.53 -5.06 -6.35
N ALA A 143 -11.45 -5.48 -7.62
CA ALA A 143 -11.81 -6.84 -8.02
C ALA A 143 -10.90 -7.90 -7.37
N VAL A 144 -9.59 -7.65 -7.28
CA VAL A 144 -8.63 -8.57 -6.66
C VAL A 144 -8.88 -8.65 -5.15
N LEU A 145 -9.02 -7.52 -4.45
CA LEU A 145 -9.24 -7.51 -3.01
C LEU A 145 -10.61 -8.09 -2.63
N ASP A 146 -11.66 -7.83 -3.41
CA ASP A 146 -12.98 -8.44 -3.21
C ASP A 146 -12.92 -9.96 -3.33
N LYS A 147 -12.10 -10.49 -4.25
CA LYS A 147 -11.93 -11.93 -4.44
C LYS A 147 -11.17 -12.53 -3.27
N ILE A 148 -10.02 -11.96 -2.91
CA ILE A 148 -9.21 -12.40 -1.76
C ILE A 148 -10.04 -12.36 -0.47
N GLY A 149 -10.78 -11.27 -0.22
CA GLY A 149 -11.59 -11.12 1.00
C GLY A 149 -12.76 -12.10 1.11
N LYS A 150 -13.16 -12.76 0.01
CA LYS A 150 -14.18 -13.82 0.00
C LYS A 150 -13.57 -15.21 0.12
N ASP A 151 -12.45 -15.43 -0.58
CA ASP A 151 -11.84 -16.75 -0.73
C ASP A 151 -10.92 -17.10 0.45
N GLU A 152 -10.30 -16.11 1.10
CA GLU A 152 -9.31 -16.30 2.16
C GLU A 152 -9.86 -15.96 3.56
N PRO A 153 -9.64 -16.82 4.58
CA PRO A 153 -9.99 -16.50 5.95
C PRO A 153 -9.02 -15.47 6.55
N LYS A 154 -9.47 -14.75 7.59
CA LYS A 154 -8.59 -13.96 8.48
C LYS A 154 -7.49 -14.86 9.07
N ARG A 155 -6.27 -14.33 9.14
CA ARG A 155 -5.03 -14.99 9.63
C ARG A 155 -4.46 -14.32 10.90
N ALA A 156 -5.24 -13.42 11.48
CA ALA A 156 -4.87 -12.56 12.61
C ALA A 156 -5.07 -13.25 13.98
#